data_AF-A0A2E8QL96-F1
#
_entry.id   AF-A0A2E8QL96-F1
#
_cell.length_a   1.000
_cell.length_b   1.000
_cell.length_c   1.000
_cell.angle_alpha   90.00
_cell.angle_beta   90.00
_cell.angle_gamma   90.00
#
_symmetry.space_group_name_H-M   'P 1'
#
loop_
_entity.id
_entity.type
_entity.pdbx_description
1 polymer ?
#
loop_
_entity_poly.entity_id
_entity_poly.type
_entity_poly.pdbx_seq_one_letter_code
_entity_poly.pdbx_strand_id
1 'polypeptide(L)'
;MQFHADNPQVYEWLKRSAMQLKDNGHKKWGMKSLIEVLRWQHAMQTTDPVFKINNNHAPYYARYLMDMNPELEGFFNTRQVKQ
;
A
#
# COMPACT_ATOMS: atom_id res chain seq x y z
N MET A 1 5.39 0.20 13.60
CA MET A 1 5.34 1.67 13.46
C MET A 1 6.67 2.25 12.96
N GLN A 2 7.84 1.75 13.42
CA GLN A 2 9.17 2.19 12.96
C GLN A 2 9.31 2.35 11.44
N PHE A 3 9.01 1.30 10.66
CA PHE A 3 9.15 1.34 9.19
C PHE A 3 8.34 2.46 8.50
N HIS A 4 7.14 2.77 9.02
CA HIS A 4 6.32 3.84 8.44
C HIS A 4 6.88 5.22 8.80
N ALA A 5 7.37 5.40 10.02
CA ALA A 5 8.01 6.64 10.46
C ALA A 5 9.29 6.92 9.66
N ASP A 6 10.07 5.87 9.35
CA ASP A 6 11.30 5.97 8.57
C ASP A 6 11.04 6.11 7.06
N ASN A 7 9.82 5.85 6.59
CA ASN A 7 9.48 5.84 5.16
C ASN A 7 8.10 6.48 4.87
N PRO A 8 7.88 7.77 5.20
CA PRO A 8 6.61 8.44 4.93
C PRO A 8 6.23 8.45 3.44
N GLN A 9 7.22 8.49 2.55
CA GLN A 9 7.04 8.45 1.10
C GLN A 9 6.32 7.19 0.60
N VAL A 10 6.45 6.06 1.31
CA VAL A 10 5.74 4.81 0.98
C VAL A 10 4.25 5.01 1.09
N TYR A 11 3.81 5.59 2.20
CA TYR A 11 2.41 5.80 2.46
C TYR A 11 1.80 6.78 1.44
N GLU A 12 2.48 7.90 1.18
CA GLU A 12 2.03 8.88 0.20
C GLU A 12 1.95 8.32 -1.22
N TRP A 13 2.88 7.45 -1.60
CA TRP A 13 2.80 6.76 -2.88
C TRP A 13 1.60 5.79 -2.92
N LEU A 14 1.44 4.95 -1.89
CA LEU A 14 0.34 3.98 -1.82
C LEU A 14 -1.03 4.68 -1.83
N LYS A 15 -1.16 5.79 -1.09
CA LYS A 15 -2.37 6.62 -1.07
C LYS A 15 -2.71 7.14 -2.47
N ARG A 16 -1.75 7.79 -3.13
CA ARG A 16 -1.96 8.36 -4.47
C ARG A 16 -2.32 7.30 -5.50
N SER A 17 -1.63 6.16 -5.50
CA SER A 17 -1.94 5.05 -6.42
C SER A 17 -3.32 4.44 -6.15
N ALA A 18 -3.71 4.32 -4.88
CA ALA A 18 -5.03 3.81 -4.52
C ALA A 18 -6.16 4.75 -4.96
N MET A 19 -6.00 6.05 -4.74
CA MET A 19 -6.94 7.08 -5.19
C MET A 19 -7.08 7.06 -6.72
N GLN A 20 -5.95 7.04 -7.45
CA GLN A 20 -5.97 6.95 -8.91
C GLN A 20 -6.70 5.70 -9.43
N LEU A 21 -6.50 4.54 -8.80
CA LEU A 21 -7.23 3.33 -9.17
C LEU A 21 -8.74 3.49 -8.94
N LYS A 22 -9.13 4.08 -7.80
CA LYS A 22 -10.53 4.34 -7.49
C LYS A 22 -11.15 5.32 -8.51
N ASP A 23 -10.45 6.41 -8.83
CA ASP A 23 -10.89 7.43 -9.80
C ASP A 23 -11.02 6.85 -11.21
N ASN A 24 -10.19 5.88 -11.56
CA ASN A 24 -10.30 5.10 -12.81
C ASN A 24 -11.44 4.07 -12.80
N GLY A 25 -12.29 4.06 -11.77
CA GLY A 25 -13.48 3.22 -11.69
C GLY A 25 -13.24 1.83 -11.09
N HIS A 26 -12.04 1.53 -10.59
CA HIS A 26 -11.84 0.28 -9.86
C HIS A 26 -12.60 0.33 -8.53
N LYS A 27 -13.32 -0.75 -8.22
CA LYS A 27 -14.13 -0.85 -6.99
C LYS A 27 -13.38 -1.48 -5.83
N LYS A 28 -12.44 -2.38 -6.13
CA LYS A 28 -11.63 -3.09 -5.14
C LYS A 28 -10.23 -3.34 -5.67
N TRP A 29 -9.23 -3.34 -4.79
CA TRP A 29 -7.84 -3.65 -5.14
C TRP A 29 -7.09 -4.41 -4.05
N GLY A 30 -6.01 -5.08 -4.44
CA GLY A 30 -5.11 -5.79 -3.54
C GLY A 30 -3.95 -4.90 -3.09
N MET A 31 -3.77 -4.68 -1.78
CA MET A 31 -2.63 -3.91 -1.25
C MET A 31 -1.28 -4.54 -1.62
N LYS A 32 -1.21 -5.88 -1.71
CA LYS A 32 0.00 -6.59 -2.13
C LYS A 32 0.46 -6.17 -3.52
N SER A 33 -0.47 -5.97 -4.46
CA SER A 33 -0.16 -5.55 -5.83
C SER A 33 0.47 -4.16 -5.86
N LEU A 34 -0.03 -3.21 -5.05
CA LEU A 34 0.59 -1.88 -4.94
C LEU A 34 1.99 -1.94 -4.33
N ILE A 35 2.18 -2.76 -3.30
CA ILE A 35 3.50 -2.97 -2.67
C ILE A 35 4.49 -3.60 -3.67
N GLU A 36 4.04 -4.52 -4.51
CA GLU A 36 4.87 -5.14 -5.55
C GLU A 36 5.29 -4.13 -6.62
N VAL A 37 4.36 -3.28 -7.09
CA VAL A 37 4.67 -2.20 -8.04
C VAL A 37 5.66 -1.21 -7.42
N LEU A 38 5.44 -0.79 -6.17
CA LEU A 38 6.35 0.12 -5.46
C LEU A 38 7.76 -0.48 -5.32
N ARG A 39 7.84 -1.78 -5.00
CA ARG A 39 9.12 -2.50 -4.91
C ARG A 39 9.82 -2.57 -6.26
N TRP A 40 9.09 -2.86 -7.33
CA TRP A 40 9.64 -2.89 -8.68
C TRP A 40 10.15 -1.51 -9.11
N GLN A 41 9.37 -0.45 -8.90
CA GLN A 41 9.80 0.93 -9.21
C GLN A 41 11.05 1.31 -8.45
N HIS A 42 11.13 0.99 -7.16
CA HIS A 42 12.30 1.28 -6.35
C HIS A 42 13.53 0.51 -6.86
N ALA A 43 13.39 -0.78 -7.17
CA ALA A 43 14.49 -1.60 -7.72
C ALA A 43 14.98 -1.12 -9.10
N MET A 44 14.13 -0.42 -9.88
CA MET A 44 14.52 0.18 -11.16
C MET A 44 15.21 1.54 -11.00
N GLN A 45 14.96 2.25 -9.89
CA GLN A 45 15.50 3.59 -9.65
C GLN A 45 16.75 3.57 -8.76
N THR A 46 16.96 2.50 -8.00
CA THR A 46 18.11 2.38 -7.10
C THR A 46 18.53 0.93 -6.88
N THR A 47 19.81 0.75 -6.56
CA THR A 47 20.40 -0.52 -6.11
C THR A 47 20.41 -0.65 -4.58
N ASP A 48 19.86 0.32 -3.86
CA ASP A 48 19.96 0.43 -2.40
C ASP A 48 19.07 -0.60 -1.67
N PRO A 49 19.63 -1.50 -0.83
CA PRO A 49 18.88 -2.58 -0.17
C PRO A 49 17.96 -2.12 0.97
N VAL A 50 17.98 -0.83 1.34
CA VAL A 50 17.28 -0.29 2.52
C VAL A 50 15.75 -0.39 2.39
N PHE A 51 15.21 -0.38 1.17
CA PHE A 51 13.77 -0.42 0.94
C PHE A 51 13.21 -1.84 0.86
N LYS A 52 13.30 -2.59 1.96
CA LYS A 52 12.79 -3.97 2.03
C LYS A 52 11.38 -4.03 2.64
N ILE A 53 10.40 -3.42 1.98
CA ILE A 53 9.00 -3.56 2.40
C ILE A 53 8.54 -5.02 2.24
N ASN A 54 8.21 -5.68 3.35
CA ASN A 54 7.71 -7.06 3.36
C ASN A 54 6.20 -7.10 3.06
N ASN A 55 5.74 -8.13 2.35
CA ASN A 55 4.33 -8.40 2.08
C ASN A 55 3.47 -8.51 3.35
N ASN A 56 4.07 -8.82 4.49
CA ASN A 56 3.40 -8.84 5.80
C ASN A 56 2.85 -7.46 6.21
N HIS A 57 3.36 -6.36 5.64
CA HIS A 57 2.81 -5.03 5.87
C HIS A 57 1.55 -4.73 5.06
N ALA A 58 1.18 -5.57 4.08
CA ALA A 58 0.02 -5.30 3.23
C ALA A 58 -1.30 -5.18 4.02
N PRO A 59 -1.64 -6.07 4.97
CA PRO A 59 -2.86 -5.92 5.76
C PRO A 59 -2.84 -4.70 6.69
N TYR A 60 -1.66 -4.25 7.11
CA TYR A 60 -1.50 -3.04 7.92
C TYR A 60 -1.77 -1.80 7.08
N TYR A 61 -1.08 -1.62 5.94
CA TYR A 61 -1.29 -0.47 5.06
C TYR A 61 -2.69 -0.44 4.47
N ALA A 62 -3.28 -1.60 4.17
CA ALA A 62 -4.66 -1.66 3.70
C ALA A 62 -5.63 -1.04 4.72
N ARG A 63 -5.57 -1.48 5.99
CA ARG A 63 -6.41 -0.93 7.06
C ARG A 63 -6.09 0.54 7.32
N TYR A 64 -4.81 0.86 7.48
CA TYR A 64 -4.37 2.23 7.77
C TYR A 64 -4.80 3.24 6.69
N LEU A 65 -4.75 2.86 5.40
CA LEU A 65 -5.22 3.73 4.33
C LEU A 65 -6.74 3.90 4.31
N MET A 66 -7.51 2.86 4.63
CA MET A 66 -8.97 2.97 4.76
C MET A 66 -9.36 3.81 5.97
N ASP A 67 -8.66 3.66 7.10
CA ASP A 67 -8.92 4.39 8.34
C ASP A 67 -8.58 5.89 8.20
N MET A 68 -7.48 6.21 7.52
CA MET A 68 -7.01 7.61 7.36
C MET A 68 -7.65 8.33 6.16
N ASN A 69 -8.28 7.60 5.23
CA ASN A 69 -8.86 8.18 4.02
C ASN A 69 -10.25 7.56 3.79
N PRO A 70 -11.33 8.23 4.23
CA PRO A 70 -12.70 7.71 4.10
C PRO A 70 -13.09 7.34 2.66
N GLU A 71 -12.50 8.01 1.66
CA GLU A 71 -12.70 7.70 0.25
C GLU A 71 -12.23 6.29 -0.12
N LEU A 72 -11.28 5.72 0.62
CA LEU A 72 -10.77 4.37 0.40
C LEU A 72 -11.50 3.32 1.24
N GLU A 73 -12.51 3.69 2.03
CA GLU A 73 -13.26 2.73 2.86
C GLU A 73 -13.80 1.57 2.01
N GLY A 74 -13.48 0.34 2.41
CA GLY A 74 -13.88 -0.88 1.70
C GLY A 74 -13.17 -1.13 0.35
N PHE A 75 -12.21 -0.27 -0.05
CA PHE A 75 -11.50 -0.39 -1.32
C PHE A 75 -10.52 -1.57 -1.34
N PHE A 76 -9.85 -1.85 -0.21
CA PHE A 76 -8.87 -2.93 -0.17
C PHE A 76 -9.49 -4.26 0.26
N ASN A 77 -9.15 -5.32 -0.48
CA ASN A 77 -9.46 -6.69 -0.09
C ASN A 77 -8.62 -7.10 1.12
N THR A 78 -9.12 -6.82 2.32
CA THR A 78 -8.60 -7.42 3.53
C THR A 78 -9.26 -8.79 3.69
N ARG A 79 -8.52 -9.87 3.42
CA ARG A 79 -9.00 -11.20 3.85
C ARG A 79 -9.10 -11.14 5.37
N GLN A 80 -10.30 -11.29 5.92
CA GLN A 80 -10.43 -11.70 7.31
C GLN A 80 -9.76 -13.07 7.40
N VAL A 81 -8.65 -13.13 8.14
CA VAL A 81 -8.10 -14.41 8.55
C VAL A 81 -9.17 -14.99 9.46
N LYS A 82 -9.98 -15.94 8.97
CA LYS A 82 -10.82 -16.73 9.85
C LYS A 82 -9.88 -17.41 10.83
N GLN A 83 -10.05 -17.12 12.11
CA GLN A 83 -9.38 -17.79 13.22
C GLN A 83 -9.74 -19.28 13.22
#